data_AF-A0A398CVR5-F1
#
_entry.id   AF-A0A398CVR5-F1
#
_cell.length_a   1.000
_cell.length_b   1.000
_cell.length_c   1.000
_cell.angle_alpha   90.00
_cell.angle_beta   90.00
_cell.angle_gamma   90.00
#
_symmetry.space_group_name_H-M   'P 1'
#
loop_
_entity.id
_entity.type
_entity.pdbx_description
1 polymer ?
#
loop_
_entity_poly.entity_id
_entity_poly.type
_entity_poly.pdbx_seq_one_letter_code
_entity_poly.pdbx_strand_id
1 'polypeptide(L)'
;MSADAVDIHFGVSNTTFVEQNIKRLMLEAAKQVALVCDHTKFGNTALAKVCRLDELEHIITDEGISPSLREEMERLGLLSLLCNVQMESLKQMTCRSMLEAFSFAFIQRFAL
;
A
#
# COMPACT_ATOMS: atom_id res chain seq x y z
N MET A 1 -5.94 -2.83 -2.25
CA MET A 1 -5.56 -3.42 -3.56
C MET A 1 -4.16 -4.01 -3.48
N SER A 2 -3.80 -4.92 -4.38
CA SER A 2 -2.44 -5.51 -4.50
C SER A 2 -1.63 -4.88 -5.64
N ALA A 3 -0.35 -5.26 -5.78
CA ALA A 3 0.53 -4.83 -6.85
C ALA A 3 1.52 -5.94 -7.28
N ASP A 4 1.94 -5.92 -8.54
CA ASP A 4 3.07 -6.74 -9.00
C ASP A 4 4.42 -6.03 -8.79
N ALA A 5 4.42 -4.70 -8.89
CA ALA A 5 5.62 -3.89 -8.67
C ALA A 5 5.25 -2.49 -8.19
N VAL A 6 6.12 -1.93 -7.33
CA VAL A 6 5.98 -0.62 -6.72
C VAL A 6 7.31 0.11 -6.86
N ASP A 7 7.25 1.31 -7.43
CA ASP A 7 8.38 2.22 -7.48
C ASP A 7 7.96 3.58 -6.93
N ILE A 8 8.88 4.26 -6.26
CA ILE A 8 8.57 5.47 -5.51
C ILE A 8 8.22 6.67 -6.41
N HIS A 9 8.79 6.71 -7.62
CA HIS A 9 8.56 7.78 -8.57
C HIS A 9 7.53 7.39 -9.64
N PHE A 10 7.58 6.14 -10.09
CA PHE A 10 6.68 5.62 -11.11
C PHE A 10 5.30 5.27 -10.54
N GLY A 11 5.24 4.72 -9.32
CA GLY A 11 4.01 4.32 -8.65
C GLY A 11 3.74 2.82 -8.71
N VAL A 12 2.48 2.45 -8.53
CA VAL A 12 1.99 1.07 -8.55
C VAL A 12 1.82 0.59 -9.98
N SER A 13 2.29 -0.62 -10.28
CA SER A 13 2.19 -1.21 -11.60
C SER A 13 1.93 -2.72 -11.57
N ASN A 14 1.31 -3.20 -12.66
CA ASN A 14 0.93 -4.58 -12.86
C ASN A 14 1.44 -5.10 -14.22
N THR A 15 1.52 -6.42 -14.35
CA THR A 15 1.99 -7.11 -15.55
C THR A 15 0.98 -7.10 -16.69
N THR A 16 -0.31 -6.87 -16.40
CA THR A 16 -1.38 -6.89 -17.41
C THR A 16 -2.23 -5.61 -17.41
N PHE A 17 -2.65 -5.18 -18.60
CA PHE A 17 -3.56 -4.05 -18.78
C PHE A 17 -4.97 -4.35 -18.25
N VAL A 18 -5.40 -5.62 -18.26
CA VAL A 18 -6.73 -6.01 -17.77
C VAL A 18 -6.84 -5.76 -16.27
N GLU A 19 -5.86 -6.22 -15.48
CA GLU A 19 -5.83 -5.96 -14.04
C GLU A 19 -5.69 -4.47 -13.73
N GLN A 20 -4.87 -3.78 -14.52
CA GLN A 20 -4.67 -2.34 -14.38
C GLN A 20 -6.00 -1.57 -14.56
N ASN A 21 -6.77 -1.86 -15.60
CA ASN A 21 -8.04 -1.20 -15.86
C ASN A 21 -9.05 -1.42 -14.72
N ILE A 22 -9.16 -2.66 -14.23
CA ILE A 22 -10.06 -2.98 -13.10
C ILE A 22 -9.62 -2.21 -11.85
N LYS A 23 -8.32 -2.18 -11.55
CA LYS A 23 -7.80 -1.48 -10.38
C LYS A 23 -7.97 0.04 -10.48
N ARG A 24 -7.86 0.64 -11.67
CA ARG A 24 -8.20 2.07 -11.89
C ARG A 24 -9.65 2.36 -11.53
N LEU A 25 -10.58 1.53 -11.99
CA LEU A 25 -12.00 1.69 -11.66
C LEU A 25 -12.24 1.51 -10.15
N MET A 26 -11.52 0.60 -9.50
CA MET A 26 -11.57 0.46 -8.04
C MET A 26 -11.07 1.71 -7.32
N LEU A 27 -9.99 2.35 -7.81
CA LEU A 27 -9.48 3.60 -7.25
C LEU A 27 -10.53 4.71 -7.34
N GLU A 28 -11.15 4.87 -8.51
CA GLU A 28 -12.13 5.92 -8.77
C GLU A 28 -13.43 5.75 -7.97
N ALA A 29 -13.83 4.50 -7.70
CA ALA A 29 -15.06 4.20 -6.96
C ALA A 29 -14.87 4.19 -5.43
N ALA A 30 -13.64 4.02 -4.95
CA ALA A 30 -13.35 3.86 -3.53
C ALA A 30 -13.34 5.22 -2.81
N LYS A 31 -13.90 5.24 -1.60
CA LYS A 31 -13.78 6.40 -0.69
C LYS A 31 -12.40 6.50 -0.05
N GLN A 32 -11.72 5.36 0.08
CA GLN A 32 -10.40 5.23 0.71
C GLN A 32 -9.64 4.10 0.02
N VAL A 33 -8.35 4.30 -0.22
CA VAL A 33 -7.52 3.34 -0.94
C VAL A 33 -6.30 2.96 -0.11
N ALA A 34 -6.18 1.66 0.16
CA ALA A 34 -4.99 1.05 0.74
C ALA A 34 -4.32 0.09 -0.25
N LEU A 35 -2.99 0.17 -0.38
CA LEU A 35 -2.16 -0.84 -1.04
C LEU A 35 -1.68 -1.86 -0.01
N VAL A 36 -1.74 -3.14 -0.35
CA VAL A 36 -1.19 -4.24 0.45
C VAL A 36 -0.28 -5.05 -0.45
N CYS A 37 1.01 -5.08 -0.13
CA CYS A 37 2.03 -5.86 -0.85
C CYS A 37 3.20 -6.17 0.08
N ASP A 38 3.95 -7.23 -0.21
CA ASP A 38 5.20 -7.50 0.50
C ASP A 38 6.33 -6.55 0.04
N HIS A 39 7.40 -6.46 0.84
CA HIS A 39 8.56 -5.62 0.55
C HIS A 39 9.27 -5.98 -0.77
N THR A 40 9.13 -7.22 -1.28
CA THR A 40 9.81 -7.66 -2.50
C THR A 40 9.26 -6.97 -3.75
N LYS A 41 8.08 -6.34 -3.65
CA LYS A 41 7.47 -5.59 -4.75
C LYS A 41 8.09 -4.21 -4.95
N PHE A 42 8.80 -3.67 -3.96
CA PHE A 42 9.36 -2.33 -4.03
C PHE A 42 10.64 -2.25 -4.86
N GLY A 43 10.91 -1.08 -5.44
CA GLY A 43 12.08 -0.80 -6.27
C GLY A 43 11.99 -1.36 -7.70
N ASN A 44 10.79 -1.76 -8.12
CA ASN A 44 10.55 -2.39 -9.42
C ASN A 44 9.39 -1.71 -10.16
N THR A 45 9.36 -1.88 -11.49
CA THR A 45 8.25 -1.48 -12.35
C THR A 45 7.77 -2.65 -13.19
N ALA A 46 6.46 -2.74 -13.42
CA ALA A 46 5.84 -3.68 -14.34
C ALA A 46 5.26 -2.94 -15.58
N LEU A 47 4.66 -3.72 -16.49
CA LEU A 47 4.24 -3.25 -17.82
C LEU A 47 3.22 -2.09 -17.79
N ALA A 48 2.23 -2.16 -16.91
CA ALA A 48 1.08 -1.26 -16.90
C ALA A 48 0.99 -0.48 -15.58
N LYS A 49 1.11 0.85 -15.67
CA LYS A 49 0.96 1.76 -14.53
C LYS A 49 -0.49 1.80 -14.05
N VAL A 50 -0.70 1.52 -12.78
CA VAL A 50 -2.00 1.59 -12.11
C VAL A 50 -2.21 2.97 -11.50
N CYS A 51 -1.35 3.44 -10.62
CA CYS A 51 -1.50 4.77 -10.02
C CYS A 51 -0.17 5.28 -9.49
N ARG A 52 -0.11 6.56 -9.19
CA ARG A 52 0.95 7.16 -8.39
C ARG A 52 0.78 6.77 -6.91
N LEU A 53 1.86 6.84 -6.14
CA LEU A 53 1.80 6.52 -4.71
C LEU A 53 0.95 7.52 -3.92
N ASP A 54 0.92 8.79 -4.31
CA ASP A 54 0.12 9.84 -3.66
C ASP A 54 -1.38 9.77 -3.98
N GLU A 55 -1.80 8.88 -4.89
CA GLU A 55 -3.20 8.50 -5.07
C GLU A 55 -3.65 7.46 -4.01
N LEU A 56 -2.74 6.97 -3.16
CA LEU A 56 -3.02 6.01 -2.08
C LEU A 56 -3.07 6.72 -0.73
N GLU A 57 -4.02 6.34 0.11
CA GLU A 57 -4.08 6.82 1.50
C GLU A 57 -3.18 6.00 2.42
N HIS A 58 -3.10 4.69 2.16
CA HIS A 58 -2.40 3.75 3.04
C HIS A 58 -1.55 2.75 2.25
N ILE A 59 -0.38 2.39 2.78
CA ILE A 59 0.48 1.33 2.24
C ILE A 59 0.85 0.36 3.37
N ILE A 60 0.45 -0.90 3.22
CA ILE A 60 0.71 -1.97 4.17
C ILE A 60 1.69 -2.94 3.55
N THR A 61 2.78 -3.17 4.26
CA THR A 61 3.85 -4.09 3.87
C THR A 61 4.39 -4.82 5.09
N ASP A 62 5.07 -5.93 4.85
CA ASP A 62 5.81 -6.63 5.89
C ASP A 62 7.07 -5.85 6.31
N GLU A 63 7.79 -6.37 7.30
CA GLU A 63 8.94 -5.70 7.93
C GLU A 63 10.21 -5.68 7.08
N GLY A 64 10.20 -6.29 5.89
CA GLY A 64 11.39 -6.46 5.05
C GLY A 64 11.82 -5.23 4.25
N ILE A 65 11.17 -4.08 4.43
CA ILE A 65 11.56 -2.86 3.70
C ILE A 65 12.92 -2.34 4.19
N SER A 66 13.73 -1.81 3.28
CA SER A 66 15.00 -1.18 3.67
C SER A 66 14.75 0.10 4.48
N PRO A 67 15.61 0.44 5.46
CA PRO A 67 15.50 1.69 6.23
C PRO A 67 15.50 2.94 5.35
N SER A 68 16.31 2.96 4.29
CA SER A 68 16.37 4.08 3.35
C SER A 68 15.07 4.29 2.59
N LEU A 69 14.43 3.20 2.12
CA LEU A 69 13.13 3.27 1.45
C LEU A 69 12.04 3.73 2.41
N ARG A 70 12.06 3.23 3.65
CA ARG A 70 11.15 3.70 4.71
C ARG A 70 11.23 5.21 4.89
N GLU A 71 12.44 5.73 5.12
CA GLU A 71 12.66 7.16 5.33
C GLU A 71 12.18 7.99 4.14
N GLU A 72 12.40 7.49 2.91
CA GLU A 72 11.95 8.17 1.71
C GLU A 72 10.42 8.23 1.60
N MET A 73 9.74 7.14 1.90
CA MET A 73 8.28 7.08 1.92
C MET A 73 7.69 7.96 3.03
N GLU A 74 8.33 8.02 4.21
CA GLU A 74 7.95 8.93 5.31
C GLU A 74 8.12 10.40 4.89
N ARG A 75 9.21 10.76 4.21
CA ARG A 75 9.42 12.13 3.67
C ARG A 75 8.37 12.55 2.65
N LEU A 76 7.84 11.61 1.87
CA LEU A 76 6.80 11.89 0.87
C LEU A 76 5.40 12.06 1.49
N GLY A 77 5.26 11.93 2.82
CA GLY A 77 3.96 12.06 3.48
C GLY A 77 3.00 10.91 3.19
N LEU A 78 3.51 9.75 2.73
CA LEU A 78 2.74 8.52 2.59
C LEU A 78 2.52 7.94 3.99
N LEU A 79 1.45 8.43 4.62
CA LEU A 79 1.30 8.65 6.06
C LEU A 79 1.09 7.38 6.93
N SER A 80 1.03 6.17 6.37
CA SER A 80 0.81 4.98 7.20
C SER A 80 1.48 3.73 6.63
N LEU A 81 2.81 3.71 6.66
CA LEU A 81 3.59 2.49 6.50
C LEU A 81 3.38 1.59 7.72
N LEU A 82 2.38 0.72 7.65
CA LEU A 82 2.11 -0.26 8.71
C LEU A 82 3.03 -1.45 8.53
N CYS A 83 4.22 -1.31 9.07
CA CYS A 83 5.24 -2.35 9.08
C CYS A 83 5.22 -2.94 10.49
N ASN A 84 4.35 -3.92 10.69
CA ASN A 84 4.35 -4.87 11.81
C ASN A 84 3.24 -5.92 11.63
N VAL A 85 2.72 -6.08 10.40
CA VAL A 85 1.57 -6.95 10.15
C VAL A 85 2.08 -8.28 9.67
N GLN A 86 1.83 -9.33 10.46
CA GLN A 86 1.90 -10.70 9.94
C GLN A 86 0.83 -10.82 8.86
N MET A 87 1.24 -10.92 7.59
CA MET A 87 0.33 -10.99 6.44
C MET A 87 -0.68 -12.16 6.56
N GLU A 88 -0.34 -13.23 7.29
CA GLU A 88 -1.26 -14.30 7.71
C GLU A 88 -2.53 -13.78 8.42
N SER A 89 -2.42 -12.78 9.29
CA SER A 89 -3.56 -12.22 10.06
C SER A 89 -4.50 -11.38 9.20
N LEU A 90 -4.03 -10.84 8.07
CA LEU A 90 -4.85 -10.08 7.12
C LEU A 90 -5.74 -10.99 6.26
N LYS A 91 -5.33 -12.25 6.03
CA LYS A 91 -6.09 -13.22 5.21
C LYS A 91 -7.47 -13.56 5.79
N GLN A 92 -7.67 -13.34 7.09
CA GLN A 92 -8.90 -13.67 7.84
C GLN A 92 -9.73 -12.43 8.19
N MET A 93 -9.27 -11.24 7.81
CA MET A 93 -9.89 -9.98 8.17
C MET A 93 -10.77 -9.44 7.04
N THR A 94 -11.97 -8.97 7.36
CA THR A 94 -12.81 -8.27 6.39
C THR A 94 -12.30 -6.84 6.20
N CYS A 95 -12.54 -6.24 5.02
CA CYS A 95 -12.09 -4.88 4.73
C CYS A 95 -12.52 -3.84 5.79
N ARG A 96 -13.69 -4.03 6.44
CA ARG A 96 -14.19 -3.14 7.50
C ARG A 96 -13.34 -3.23 8.77
N SER A 97 -13.09 -4.45 9.26
CA SER A 97 -12.26 -4.65 10.45
C SER A 97 -10.79 -4.28 10.22
N MET A 98 -10.31 -4.37 8.97
CA MET A 98 -8.98 -3.92 8.59
C MET A 98 -8.84 -2.40 8.74
N LEU A 99 -9.80 -1.63 8.20
CA LEU A 99 -9.82 -0.17 8.33
C LEU A 99 -10.03 0.31 9.77
N GLU A 100 -10.87 -0.38 10.56
CA GLU A 100 -11.06 -0.07 11.98
C GLU A 100 -9.80 -0.32 12.81
N ALA A 101 -9.10 -1.44 12.55
CA ALA A 101 -7.80 -1.73 13.17
C ALA A 101 -6.74 -0.70 12.77
N PHE A 102 -6.79 -0.19 11.54
CA PHE A 102 -5.90 0.87 11.08
C PHE A 102 -6.15 2.20 11.80
N SER A 103 -7.40 2.60 11.99
CA SER A 103 -7.74 3.78 12.79
C SER A 103 -7.21 3.66 14.24
N PHE A 104 -7.35 2.48 14.85
CA PHE A 104 -6.92 2.25 16.23
C PHE A 104 -5.38 2.20 16.39
N ALA A 105 -4.67 1.51 15.49
CA ALA A 105 -3.20 1.47 15.49
C ALA A 105 -2.59 2.84 15.18
N PHE A 106 -3.25 3.65 14.34
CA PHE A 106 -2.85 5.01 14.01
C PHE A 106 -2.99 5.96 15.21
N ILE A 107 -4.11 5.88 15.96
CA ILE A 107 -4.33 6.66 17.19
C ILE A 107 -3.27 6.35 18.25
N GLN A 108 -2.86 5.08 18.41
CA GLN A 108 -1.85 4.72 19.41
C GLN A 108 -0.41 5.12 19.05
N ARG A 109 -0.11 5.36 17.76
CA ARG A 109 1.26 5.69 17.30
C ARG A 109 1.54 7.19 17.17
N PHE A 110 0.50 8.02 17.12
CA PHE A 110 0.59 9.50 17.16
C PHE A 110 0.26 10.12 18.53
N ALA A 111 -0.10 9.31 19.53
CA ALA A 111 -0.40 9.76 20.90
C ALA A 111 0.81 9.71 21.87
N LEU A 112 2.05 9.64 21.35
CA LEU A 112 3.29 9.74 22.13
C LEU A 112 4.20 10.82 21.56
#